data_AF-A0A4R3W0Y4-F1
#
_entry.id   AF-A0A4R3W0Y4-F1
#
_cell.length_a   1.000
_cell.length_b   1.000
_cell.length_c   1.000
_cell.angle_alpha   90.00
_cell.angle_beta   90.00
_cell.angle_gamma   90.00
#
_symmetry.space_group_name_H-M   'P 1'
#
loop_
_entity.id
_entity.type
_entity.pdbx_description
1 polymer ?
#
loop_
_entity_poly.entity_id
_entity_poly.type
_entity_poly.pdbx_seq_one_letter_code
_entity_poly.pdbx_strand_id
1 'polypeptide(L)' 'MKSPSVNDNNANLVDGSDEITKQDIINLATLKNIILIDKNYATNHITIRKKKIMTSYEIEINDIDGKKHQLIFELKTYKK' A
#
# COMPACT_ATOMS: atom_id res chain seq x y z
N MET A 1 4.65 -11.06 41.77
CA MET A 1 5.48 -11.02 40.55
C MET A 1 5.01 -9.84 39.72
N LYS A 2 5.86 -8.83 39.50
CA LYS A 2 5.55 -7.69 38.62
C LYS A 2 5.88 -8.12 37.19
N SER A 3 4.87 -8.31 36.36
CA SER A 3 5.06 -8.51 34.93
C SER A 3 5.45 -7.17 34.29
N PRO A 4 6.46 -7.11 33.40
CA PRO A 4 6.79 -5.89 32.71
C PRO A 4 5.71 -5.56 31.68
N SER A 5 5.32 -4.28 31.69
CA SER A 5 4.47 -3.62 30.71
C SER A 5 5.04 -3.82 29.29
N VAL A 6 4.27 -4.48 28.42
CA VAL A 6 4.53 -4.44 26.98
C VAL A 6 3.92 -3.14 26.47
N ASN A 7 4.80 -2.16 26.30
CA ASN A 7 4.48 -0.92 25.64
C ASN A 7 4.39 -1.19 24.14
N ASP A 8 3.21 -1.63 23.67
CA ASP A 8 2.89 -1.64 22.26
C ASP A 8 2.72 -0.18 21.81
N ASN A 9 3.86 0.43 21.45
CA ASN A 9 3.89 1.58 20.55
C ASN A 9 3.34 1.11 19.20
N ASN A 10 2.03 0.87 19.13
CA ASN A 10 1.34 0.60 17.90
C ASN A 10 1.36 1.91 17.13
N ALA A 11 2.28 1.96 16.16
CA ALA A 11 2.53 3.09 15.30
C ALA A 11 1.31 3.38 14.42
N ASN A 12 0.27 3.97 15.01
CA ASN A 12 -0.73 4.73 14.27
C ASN A 12 -0.21 6.17 14.14
N LEU A 13 0.89 6.32 13.41
CA LEU A 13 1.13 7.56 12.70
C LEU A 13 0.21 7.51 11.48
N VAL A 14 -1.06 7.87 11.70
CA VAL A 14 -1.94 8.30 10.62
C VAL A 14 -1.43 9.68 10.21
N ASP A 15 -0.37 9.67 9.40
CA ASP A 15 0.13 10.88 8.76
C ASP A 15 -0.93 11.28 7.72
N GLY A 16 -1.70 12.30 8.06
CA GLY A 16 -2.94 12.68 7.40
C GLY A 16 -2.71 13.25 5.99
N SER A 17 -2.45 12.37 5.04
CA SER A 17 -2.71 12.42 3.59
C SER A 17 -1.66 11.53 2.92
N ASP A 18 -1.97 10.23 2.79
CA ASP A 18 -1.14 9.38 1.94
C ASP A 18 -1.05 10.04 0.55
N GLU A 19 0.16 10.35 0.09
CA GLU A 19 0.43 10.92 -1.26
C GLU A 19 -0.14 10.03 -2.39
N ILE A 20 -0.49 8.78 -2.06
CA ILE A 20 -1.09 7.80 -2.95
C ILE A 20 -2.17 6.99 -2.23
N THR A 21 -3.37 6.93 -2.79
CA THR A 21 -4.50 6.20 -2.21
C THR A 21 -4.59 4.76 -2.72
N LYS A 22 -5.33 3.90 -2.01
CA LYS A 22 -5.67 2.55 -2.49
C LYS A 22 -6.39 2.56 -3.84
N GLN A 23 -7.22 3.57 -4.10
CA GLN A 23 -7.91 3.69 -5.39
C GLN A 23 -6.93 4.02 -6.53
N ASP A 24 -5.93 4.87 -6.27
CA ASP A 24 -4.87 5.16 -7.24
C ASP A 24 -4.13 3.88 -7.63
N ILE A 25 -3.88 3.00 -6.66
CA ILE A 25 -3.23 1.71 -6.91
C ILE A 25 -4.05 0.82 -7.82
N ILE A 26 -5.35 0.70 -7.57
CA ILE A 26 -6.25 -0.12 -8.42
C ILE A 26 -6.30 0.42 -9.83
N ASN A 27 -6.35 1.75 -9.98
CA ASN A 27 -6.32 2.40 -11.28
C ASN A 27 -5.00 2.11 -12.01
N LEU A 28 -3.86 2.27 -11.33
CA LEU A 28 -2.54 1.98 -11.87
C LEU A 28 -2.37 0.50 -12.24
N ALA A 29 -2.86 -0.42 -11.42
CA ALA A 29 -2.85 -1.86 -11.69
C ALA A 29 -3.66 -2.17 -12.97
N THR A 30 -4.85 -1.57 -13.10
CA THR A 30 -5.69 -1.71 -14.30
C THR A 30 -4.97 -1.18 -15.54
N LEU A 31 -4.32 -0.01 -15.46
CA LEU A 31 -3.53 0.56 -16.56
C LEU A 31 -2.33 -0.31 -16.97
N LYS A 32 -1.83 -1.15 -16.06
CA LYS A 32 -0.77 -2.13 -16.32
C LYS A 32 -1.30 -3.50 -16.74
N ASN A 33 -2.59 -3.60 -17.08
CA ASN A 33 -3.28 -4.84 -17.45
C ASN A 33 -3.23 -5.93 -16.36
N ILE A 34 -3.15 -5.52 -15.09
CA ILE A 34 -3.36 -6.44 -13.98
C ILE A 34 -4.86 -6.63 -13.82
N ILE A 35 -5.34 -7.82 -14.18
CA ILE A 35 -6.73 -8.21 -14.04
C ILE A 35 -6.95 -8.66 -12.59
N LEU A 36 -7.82 -7.93 -11.90
CA LEU A 36 -8.30 -8.27 -10.56
C LEU A 36 -9.70 -8.88 -10.69
N ILE A 37 -9.92 -10.01 -10.05
CA ILE A 37 -11.17 -10.78 -10.04
C ILE A 37 -12.23 -10.01 -9.27
N ASP A 38 -11.93 -9.63 -8.02
CA ASP A 38 -12.80 -8.80 -7.20
C ASP A 38 -12.06 -7.53 -6.79
N LYS A 39 -12.38 -6.42 -7.47
CA LYS A 39 -11.76 -5.12 -7.20
C LYS A 39 -12.04 -4.61 -5.78
N ASN A 40 -13.23 -4.87 -5.22
CA ASN A 40 -13.58 -4.41 -3.88
C ASN A 40 -12.78 -5.18 -2.84
N TYR A 41 -12.71 -6.51 -2.99
CA TYR A 41 -11.85 -7.34 -2.15
C TYR A 41 -10.39 -6.89 -2.25
N ALA A 42 -9.86 -6.78 -3.47
CA ALA A 42 -8.48 -6.39 -3.72
C ALA A 42 -8.15 -5.01 -3.11
N THR A 43 -9.04 -4.02 -3.24
CA THR A 43 -8.89 -2.67 -2.65
C THR A 43 -8.74 -2.74 -1.13
N ASN A 44 -9.53 -3.58 -0.47
CA ASN A 44 -9.46 -3.74 0.98
C ASN A 44 -8.17 -4.43 1.43
N HIS A 45 -7.55 -5.24 0.56
CA HIS A 45 -6.36 -6.06 0.84
C HIS A 45 -5.09 -5.55 0.14
N ILE A 46 -4.96 -4.22 -0.01
CA ILE A 46 -3.73 -3.57 -0.46
C ILE A 46 -2.85 -3.21 0.75
N THR A 47 -1.59 -3.60 0.67
CA THR A 47 -0.52 -3.11 1.54
C THR A 47 0.36 -2.13 0.76
N ILE A 48 0.56 -0.93 1.29
CA ILE A 48 1.42 0.12 0.71
C ILE A 48 2.58 0.37 1.66
N ARG A 49 3.82 0.32 1.15
CA ARG A 49 5.04 0.61 1.92
C ARG A 49 5.87 1.67 1.22
N LYS A 50 5.97 2.86 1.81
CA LYS A 50 6.89 3.92 1.34
C LYS A 50 8.31 3.58 1.78
N LYS A 51 9.27 3.58 0.84
CA LYS A 51 10.68 3.43 1.18
C LYS A 51 11.20 4.74 1.75
N LYS A 52 11.70 4.75 2.99
CA LYS A 52 12.12 5.98 3.70
C LYS A 52 13.09 6.90 2.96
N ILE A 53 13.91 6.35 2.07
CA ILE A 53 15.02 7.07 1.40
C ILE A 53 14.65 7.46 -0.04
N MET A 54 13.63 6.84 -0.63
CA MET A 54 13.26 7.02 -2.03
C MET A 54 11.82 7.48 -2.15
N THR A 55 11.46 8.20 -3.22
CA THR A 55 10.06 8.47 -3.57
C THR A 55 9.35 7.22 -4.13
N SER A 56 9.78 6.04 -3.68
CA SER A 56 9.33 4.74 -4.17
C SER A 56 8.38 4.06 -3.18
N TYR A 57 7.39 3.40 -3.73
CA TYR A 57 6.36 2.65 -3.02
C TYR A 57 6.41 1.19 -3.44
N GLU A 58 6.48 0.28 -2.48
CA GLU A 58 6.24 -1.14 -2.67
C GLU A 58 4.81 -1.47 -2.32
N ILE A 59 4.13 -2.15 -3.23
CA ILE A 59 2.70 -2.40 -3.12
C ILE A 59 2.42 -3.86 -3.37
N GLU A 60 1.68 -4.46 -2.45
CA GLU A 60 1.15 -5.81 -2.57
C GLU A 60 -0.37 -5.75 -2.58
N ILE A 61 -0.97 -6.30 -3.63
CA ILE A 61 -2.42 -6.45 -3.79
C ILE A 61 -2.71 -7.95 -3.70
N ASN A 62 -3.60 -8.33 -2.77
CA ASN A 62 -4.10 -9.69 -2.66
C ASN A 62 -5.51 -9.76 -3.24
N ASP A 63 -5.72 -10.62 -4.23
CA ASP A 63 -7.02 -10.86 -4.84
C ASP A 63 -7.78 -12.00 -4.12
N ILE A 64 -9.06 -12.16 -4.42
CA ILE A 64 -9.97 -13.08 -3.72
C ILE A 64 -9.63 -14.56 -3.93
N ASP A 65 -8.93 -14.89 -5.01
CA ASP A 65 -8.42 -16.22 -5.30
C ASP A 65 -7.07 -16.53 -4.59
N GLY A 66 -6.58 -15.59 -3.78
CA GLY A 66 -5.30 -15.67 -3.10
C GLY A 66 -4.10 -15.28 -3.96
N LYS A 67 -4.31 -14.84 -5.21
CA LYS A 67 -3.24 -14.36 -6.07
C LYS A 67 -2.66 -13.06 -5.55
N LYS A 68 -1.33 -12.97 -5.59
CA LYS A 68 -0.59 -11.79 -5.17
C LYS A 68 -0.04 -11.03 -6.36
N HIS A 69 -0.28 -9.73 -6.39
CA HIS A 69 0.30 -8.81 -7.36
C HIS A 69 1.22 -7.83 -6.65
N GLN A 70 2.49 -7.82 -7.05
CA GLN A 70 3.49 -6.93 -6.50
C GLN A 70 3.87 -5.85 -7.52
N LEU A 71 3.86 -4.60 -7.05
CA LEU A 71 4.09 -3.41 -7.85
C LEU A 71 5.10 -2.51 -7.13
N ILE A 72 5.98 -1.90 -7.92
CA ILE A 72 6.87 -0.85 -7.44
C ILE A 72 6.57 0.41 -8.23
N PHE A 73 6.24 1.48 -7.53
CA PHE A 73 6.01 2.80 -8.11
C PHE A 73 7.09 3.77 -7.65
N GLU A 74 7.43 4.73 -8.51
CA GLU A 74 8.31 5.85 -8.19
C GLU A 74 7.55 7.15 -8.49
N LEU A 75 7.41 8.01 -7.48
CA LEU A 75 6.81 9.33 -7.66
C LEU A 75 7.89 10.29 -8.18
N LYS A 76 7.65 10.86 -9.36
CA LYS A 76 8.49 11.87 -9.99
C LYS A 76 7.75 13.20 -10.07
N THR A 77 8.34 14.24 -9.48
CA THR A 77 7.81 15.60 -9.54
C THR A 77 8.61 16.41 -10.56
N TYR A 78 7.94 16.93 -11.58
CA TYR A 78 8.57 17.82 -12.57
C TYR A 78 8.32 19.27 -12.15
N LYS A 79 9.39 20.07 -12.04
CA LYS A 79 9.27 21.52 -11.81
C LYS A 79 8.68 22.15 -13.08
N LYS A 80 7.69 23.03 -12.90
CA LYS A 80 6.99 23.74 -13.97
C LYS A 80 7.85 24.85 -14.55
#